data_AF-A0A3C1SIG1-F1
#
_entry.id   AF-A0A3C1SIG1-F1
#
_cell.length_a   1.000
_cell.length_b   1.000
_cell.length_c   1.000
_cell.angle_alpha   90.00
_cell.angle_beta   90.00
_cell.angle_gamma   90.00
#
_symmetry.space_group_name_H-M   'P 1'
#
loop_
_entity.id
_entity.type
_entity.pdbx_description
1 polymer ?
#
loop_
_entity_poly.entity_id
_entity_poly.type
_entity_poly.pdbx_seq_one_letter_code
_entity_poly.pdbx_strand_id
1 'polypeptide(L)'
;MEEYRIEHDSMGEVKVPADKLWGAQTERSHENFRIGVGIETMPREITKAFGYLKKAAALANSELKPQKMTAEKVKAISQACDEVISGSLNDNFPLVVWQTGSGTQSNMNANEVIANRANAIAGQKLCHPNDDINMSQSSNDTFPTAMHIAAVVEVEDKLFPAIDLLVNTFKRLEKENEGIVKSGRTH
;
A
#
# COMPACT_ATOMS: atom_id res chain seq x y z
N MET A 1 -5.21 29.36 -2.63
CA MET A 1 -6.21 28.62 -3.43
C MET A 1 -5.56 27.31 -3.80
N GLU A 2 -6.22 26.18 -3.57
CA GLU A 2 -5.70 24.90 -4.06
C GLU A 2 -5.68 24.93 -5.58
N GLU A 3 -4.53 24.61 -6.17
CA GLU A 3 -4.41 24.39 -7.61
C GLU A 3 -4.87 22.97 -7.92
N TYR A 4 -5.58 22.80 -9.04
CA TYR A 4 -6.08 21.49 -9.49
C TYR A 4 -5.58 21.20 -10.90
N ARG A 5 -5.33 19.92 -11.18
CA ARG A 5 -5.19 19.39 -12.54
C ARG A 5 -6.46 18.67 -12.95
N ILE A 6 -6.71 18.64 -14.26
CA ILE A 6 -7.81 17.84 -14.83
C ILE A 6 -7.26 16.47 -15.19
N GLU A 7 -7.86 15.44 -14.62
CA GLU A 7 -7.64 14.04 -15.00
C GLU A 7 -8.90 13.50 -15.68
N HIS A 8 -8.74 12.43 -16.47
CA HIS A 8 -9.83 11.86 -17.26
C HIS A 8 -9.87 10.34 -17.12
N ASP A 9 -11.07 9.80 -16.90
CA ASP A 9 -11.37 8.37 -17.00
C ASP A 9 -12.59 8.13 -17.90
N SER A 10 -13.10 6.91 -17.97
CA SER A 10 -14.26 6.58 -18.81
C SER A 10 -15.56 7.30 -18.41
N MET A 11 -15.63 7.89 -17.21
CA MET A 11 -16.77 8.68 -16.75
C MET A 11 -16.60 10.18 -17.03
N GLY A 12 -15.47 10.59 -17.63
CA GLY A 12 -15.19 11.96 -18.04
C GLY A 12 -14.09 12.62 -17.20
N GLU A 13 -14.11 13.95 -17.14
CA GLU A 13 -13.12 14.74 -16.40
C GLU A 13 -13.41 14.77 -14.89
N VAL A 14 -12.35 14.93 -14.10
CA VAL A 14 -12.40 15.18 -12.65
C VAL A 14 -11.23 16.08 -12.23
N LYS A 15 -11.44 16.94 -11.22
CA LYS A 15 -10.43 17.85 -10.69
C LYS A 15 -9.66 17.16 -9.57
N VAL A 16 -8.37 16.99 -9.75
CA VAL A 16 -7.47 16.39 -8.76
C VAL A 16 -6.53 17.46 -8.21
N PRO A 17 -6.29 17.55 -6.88
CA PRO A 17 -5.33 18.49 -6.33
C PRO A 17 -3.94 18.36 -7.00
N ALA A 18 -3.36 19.49 -7.43
CA ALA A 18 -2.15 19.51 -8.25
C ALA A 18 -0.91 18.95 -7.53
N ASP A 19 -0.89 19.02 -6.20
CA ASP A 19 0.18 18.54 -5.32
C ASP A 19 0.10 17.02 -5.03
N LYS A 20 -0.98 16.36 -5.43
CA LYS A 20 -1.20 14.92 -5.19
C LYS A 20 -0.82 14.07 -6.38
N LEU A 21 -0.46 12.81 -6.15
CA LEU A 21 0.00 11.89 -7.20
C LEU A 21 -1.09 10.94 -7.72
N TRP A 22 -2.25 10.84 -7.06
CA TRP A 22 -3.32 9.96 -7.51
C TRP A 22 -4.05 10.50 -8.75
N GLY A 23 -4.87 9.69 -9.41
CA GLY A 23 -5.53 10.05 -10.66
C GLY A 23 -7.05 10.12 -10.54
N ALA A 24 -7.70 10.07 -11.71
CA ALA A 24 -9.15 10.23 -11.80
C ALA A 24 -9.94 9.18 -10.99
N GLN A 25 -9.53 7.91 -11.01
CA GLN A 25 -10.30 6.86 -10.35
C GLN A 25 -10.21 6.97 -8.83
N THR A 26 -9.04 7.35 -8.31
CA THR A 26 -8.88 7.61 -6.88
C THR A 26 -9.70 8.81 -6.46
N GLU A 27 -9.67 9.91 -7.21
CA GLU A 27 -10.43 11.11 -6.88
C GLU A 27 -11.94 10.83 -6.84
N ARG A 28 -12.47 10.15 -7.87
CA ARG A 28 -13.88 9.74 -7.88
C ARG A 28 -14.22 8.83 -6.71
N SER A 29 -13.33 7.90 -6.36
CA SER A 29 -13.55 7.04 -5.20
C SER A 29 -13.57 7.84 -3.91
N HIS A 30 -12.67 8.82 -3.76
CA HIS A 30 -12.60 9.70 -2.61
C HIS A 30 -13.89 10.53 -2.47
N GLU A 31 -14.45 11.04 -3.57
CA GLU A 31 -15.72 11.77 -3.58
C GLU A 31 -16.94 10.87 -3.30
N ASN A 32 -16.95 9.63 -3.80
CA ASN A 32 -18.09 8.71 -3.70
C ASN A 32 -18.16 7.97 -2.36
N PHE A 33 -17.02 7.64 -1.75
CA PHE A 33 -16.94 6.83 -0.53
C PHE A 33 -16.53 7.69 0.68
N ARG A 34 -17.47 8.51 1.16
CA ARG A 34 -17.24 9.42 2.30
C ARG A 34 -17.66 8.82 3.64
N ILE A 35 -17.25 7.57 3.89
CA ILE A 35 -17.59 6.81 5.10
C ILE A 35 -16.30 6.56 5.88
N GLY A 36 -16.20 7.05 7.11
CA GLY A 36 -14.99 6.88 7.94
C GLY A 36 -13.80 7.75 7.53
N VAL A 37 -14.03 8.83 6.76
CA VAL A 37 -12.96 9.73 6.29
C VAL A 37 -12.20 10.32 7.48
N GLY A 38 -10.87 10.17 7.47
CA GLY A 38 -9.98 10.65 8.53
C GLY A 38 -9.94 9.79 9.80
N ILE A 39 -10.70 8.68 9.83
CA ILE A 39 -10.73 7.74 10.96
C ILE A 39 -10.27 6.35 10.47
N GLU A 40 -10.95 5.80 9.46
CA GLU A 40 -10.64 4.50 8.87
C GLU A 40 -10.15 4.63 7.41
N THR A 41 -9.05 5.35 7.22
CA THR A 41 -8.30 5.30 5.95
C THR A 41 -7.63 3.94 5.77
N MET A 42 -7.38 3.53 4.53
CA MET A 42 -6.69 2.27 4.24
C MET A 42 -5.38 2.18 5.06
N PRO A 43 -5.15 1.10 5.85
CA PRO A 43 -3.96 1.00 6.68
C PRO A 43 -2.68 1.13 5.86
N ARG A 44 -1.68 1.83 6.41
CA ARG A 44 -0.39 2.05 5.74
C ARG A 44 0.27 0.72 5.37
N GLU A 45 0.06 -0.30 6.18
CA GLU A 45 0.56 -1.66 5.99
C GLU A 45 0.09 -2.24 4.65
N ILE A 46 -1.18 -2.00 4.26
CA ILE A 46 -1.73 -2.41 2.97
C ILE A 46 -1.10 -1.59 1.83
N THR A 47 -0.96 -0.28 2.00
CA THR A 47 -0.30 0.60 1.01
C THR A 47 1.16 0.20 0.80
N LYS A 48 1.90 -0.08 1.87
CA LYS A 48 3.27 -0.61 1.83
C LYS A 48 3.33 -1.95 1.10
N ALA A 49 2.39 -2.85 1.38
CA ALA A 49 2.28 -4.14 0.70
C ALA A 49 2.03 -3.99 -0.81
N PHE A 50 1.21 -3.02 -1.24
CA PHE A 50 1.07 -2.68 -2.65
C PHE A 50 2.41 -2.25 -3.27
N GLY A 51 3.23 -1.48 -2.57
CA GLY A 51 4.58 -1.14 -3.03
C GLY A 51 5.44 -2.36 -3.32
N TYR A 52 5.48 -3.35 -2.41
CA TYR A 52 6.19 -4.61 -2.66
C TYR A 52 5.61 -5.38 -3.85
N LEU A 53 4.28 -5.52 -3.89
CA LEU A 53 3.57 -6.25 -4.94
C LEU A 53 3.86 -5.65 -6.32
N LYS A 54 3.68 -4.34 -6.48
CA LYS A 54 3.85 -3.66 -7.78
C LYS A 54 5.30 -3.67 -8.24
N LYS A 55 6.26 -3.57 -7.31
CA LYS A 55 7.68 -3.75 -7.63
C LYS A 55 7.99 -5.16 -8.14
N ALA A 56 7.52 -6.19 -7.42
CA ALA A 56 7.70 -7.58 -7.83
C ALA A 56 7.05 -7.87 -9.20
N ALA A 57 5.84 -7.35 -9.44
CA ALA A 57 5.16 -7.49 -10.72
C ALA A 57 5.91 -6.80 -11.88
N ALA A 58 6.48 -5.61 -11.66
CA ALA A 58 7.28 -4.93 -12.67
C ALA A 58 8.56 -5.71 -13.01
N LEU A 59 9.27 -6.23 -12.00
CA LEU A 59 10.46 -7.07 -12.20
C LEU A 59 10.12 -8.35 -12.98
N ALA A 60 9.07 -9.08 -12.58
CA ALA A 60 8.65 -10.28 -13.30
C ALA A 60 8.21 -9.99 -14.75
N ASN A 61 7.47 -8.89 -14.97
CA ASN A 61 7.09 -8.48 -16.32
C ASN A 61 8.30 -8.08 -17.18
N SER A 62 9.39 -7.56 -16.57
CA SER A 62 10.61 -7.22 -17.31
C SER A 62 11.34 -8.44 -17.85
N GLU A 63 11.30 -9.55 -17.12
CA GLU A 63 11.89 -10.82 -17.56
C GLU A 63 11.04 -11.47 -18.66
N LEU A 64 9.71 -11.44 -18.52
CA LEU A 64 8.79 -12.13 -19.43
C LEU A 64 8.37 -11.31 -20.65
N LYS A 65 8.34 -9.98 -20.53
CA LYS A 65 7.86 -9.03 -21.55
C LYS A 65 8.79 -7.80 -21.65
N PRO A 66 10.11 -7.98 -21.85
CA PRO A 66 11.12 -6.90 -21.84
C PRO A 66 10.84 -5.78 -22.86
N GLN A 67 10.13 -6.08 -23.94
CA GLN A 67 9.70 -5.11 -24.96
C GLN A 67 8.55 -4.19 -24.48
N LYS A 68 7.74 -4.64 -23.51
CA LYS A 68 6.66 -3.84 -22.93
C LYS A 68 7.09 -3.18 -21.62
N MET A 69 7.80 -3.94 -20.79
CA MET A 69 8.35 -3.53 -19.51
C MET A 69 9.86 -3.31 -19.66
N THR A 70 10.22 -2.18 -20.26
CA THR A 70 11.62 -1.82 -20.57
C THR A 70 12.42 -1.57 -19.30
N ALA A 71 13.75 -1.67 -19.38
CA ALA A 71 14.64 -1.38 -18.26
C ALA A 71 14.43 0.03 -17.67
N GLU A 72 14.10 1.02 -18.51
CA GLU A 72 13.78 2.38 -18.08
C GLU A 72 12.50 2.41 -17.23
N LYS A 73 11.43 1.75 -17.68
CA LYS A 73 10.18 1.61 -16.91
C LYS A 73 10.43 0.91 -15.58
N VAL A 74 11.13 -0.22 -15.60
CA VAL A 74 11.42 -1.00 -14.38
C VAL A 74 12.17 -0.16 -13.36
N LYS A 75 13.18 0.61 -13.80
CA LYS A 75 13.95 1.49 -12.93
C LYS A 75 13.06 2.55 -12.29
N ALA A 76 12.26 3.25 -13.08
CA ALA A 76 11.38 4.32 -12.59
C ALA A 76 10.27 3.77 -11.66
N ILE A 77 9.62 2.66 -12.05
CA ILE A 77 8.59 1.99 -11.25
C ILE A 77 9.17 1.47 -9.95
N SER A 78 10.34 0.81 -9.98
CA SER A 78 10.97 0.26 -8.78
C SER A 78 11.29 1.37 -7.77
N GLN A 79 11.82 2.51 -8.25
CA GLN A 79 12.10 3.65 -7.39
C GLN A 79 10.81 4.25 -6.79
N ALA A 80 9.76 4.41 -7.60
CA ALA A 80 8.45 4.86 -7.10
C ALA A 80 7.85 3.89 -6.06
N CYS A 81 7.96 2.59 -6.29
CA CYS A 81 7.53 1.56 -5.34
C CYS A 81 8.33 1.61 -4.04
N ASP A 82 9.65 1.84 -4.10
CA ASP A 82 10.48 1.98 -2.90
C ASP A 82 10.07 3.19 -2.06
N GLU A 83 9.66 4.28 -2.70
CA GLU A 83 9.06 5.43 -2.01
C GLU A 83 7.73 5.07 -1.33
N VAL A 84 6.83 4.33 -2.00
CA VAL A 84 5.61 3.79 -1.37
C VAL A 84 5.94 2.89 -0.17
N ILE A 85 6.90 1.96 -0.33
CA ILE A 85 7.32 1.03 0.74
C ILE A 85 7.88 1.79 1.94
N SER A 86 8.68 2.83 1.71
CA SER A 86 9.24 3.68 2.75
C SER A 86 8.16 4.48 3.50
N GLY A 87 7.02 4.73 2.86
CA GLY A 87 5.94 5.57 3.35
C GLY A 87 6.11 7.06 3.06
N SER A 88 7.09 7.45 2.25
CA SER A 88 7.27 8.87 1.84
C SER A 88 6.09 9.41 1.03
N LEU A 89 5.26 8.52 0.47
CA LEU A 89 4.09 8.87 -0.34
C LEU A 89 2.75 8.64 0.37
N ASN A 90 2.73 8.38 1.68
CA ASN A 90 1.49 8.05 2.42
C ASN A 90 0.36 9.06 2.20
N ASP A 91 0.67 10.35 2.08
CA ASP A 91 -0.31 11.42 1.87
C ASP A 91 -0.98 11.40 0.48
N ASN A 92 -0.65 10.41 -0.35
CA ASN A 92 -1.23 10.15 -1.67
C ASN A 92 -2.20 8.95 -1.69
N PHE A 93 -2.58 8.42 -0.53
CA PHE A 93 -3.50 7.29 -0.41
C PHE A 93 -4.73 7.68 0.44
N PRO A 94 -5.65 8.50 -0.10
CA PRO A 94 -6.72 9.13 0.67
C PRO A 94 -7.94 8.24 0.89
N LEU A 95 -7.93 7.01 0.35
CA LEU A 95 -9.11 6.16 0.30
C LEU A 95 -9.40 5.52 1.66
N VAL A 96 -10.68 5.44 1.97
CA VAL A 96 -11.21 4.79 3.17
C VAL A 96 -11.24 3.27 3.02
N VAL A 97 -11.25 2.56 4.14
CA VAL A 97 -11.49 1.11 4.19
C VAL A 97 -12.85 0.76 3.56
N TRP A 98 -13.85 1.63 3.77
CA TRP A 98 -15.23 1.46 3.33
C TRP A 98 -15.44 1.81 1.85
N GLN A 99 -14.77 1.08 0.97
CA GLN A 99 -14.84 1.17 -0.50
C GLN A 99 -15.48 -0.12 -1.09
N THR A 100 -15.25 -0.45 -2.37
CA THR A 100 -15.74 -1.75 -2.88
C THR A 100 -15.07 -2.92 -2.20
N GLY A 101 -15.83 -4.02 -2.01
CA GLY A 101 -15.34 -5.21 -1.31
C GLY A 101 -14.19 -5.95 -2.02
N SER A 102 -13.94 -5.67 -3.30
CA SER A 102 -12.79 -6.20 -4.05
C SER A 102 -11.48 -5.44 -3.81
N GLY A 103 -11.53 -4.26 -3.19
CA GLY A 103 -10.35 -3.40 -3.03
C GLY A 103 -9.85 -2.78 -4.35
N THR A 104 -10.70 -2.74 -5.38
CA THR A 104 -10.33 -2.23 -6.72
C THR A 104 -9.85 -0.78 -6.66
N GLN A 105 -10.47 0.09 -5.85
CA GLN A 105 -10.04 1.49 -5.78
C GLN A 105 -8.68 1.66 -5.11
N SER A 106 -8.36 0.92 -4.03
CA SER A 106 -6.99 0.93 -3.49
C SER A 106 -5.95 0.39 -4.46
N ASN A 107 -6.27 -0.66 -5.23
CA ASN A 107 -5.37 -1.13 -6.30
C ASN A 107 -5.12 -0.03 -7.34
N MET A 108 -6.18 0.64 -7.80
CA MET A 108 -6.06 1.74 -8.74
C MET A 108 -5.34 2.95 -8.15
N ASN A 109 -5.53 3.26 -6.89
CA ASN A 109 -4.80 4.30 -6.19
C ASN A 109 -3.29 4.03 -6.17
N ALA A 110 -2.88 2.79 -5.86
CA ALA A 110 -1.49 2.39 -5.99
C ALA A 110 -0.98 2.52 -7.43
N ASN A 111 -1.77 2.06 -8.42
CA ASN A 111 -1.39 2.16 -9.84
C ASN A 111 -1.16 3.62 -10.28
N GLU A 112 -2.10 4.52 -9.94
CA GLU A 112 -2.03 5.93 -10.32
C GLU A 112 -0.87 6.65 -9.64
N VAL A 113 -0.70 6.48 -8.33
CA VAL A 113 0.39 7.11 -7.56
C VAL A 113 1.75 6.65 -8.08
N ILE A 114 1.93 5.33 -8.28
CA ILE A 114 3.20 4.78 -8.76
C ILE A 114 3.48 5.22 -10.20
N ALA A 115 2.48 5.23 -11.09
CA ALA A 115 2.66 5.68 -12.46
C ALA A 115 3.06 7.14 -12.53
N ASN A 116 2.34 8.03 -11.83
CA ASN A 116 2.63 9.45 -11.82
C ASN A 116 3.99 9.75 -11.18
N ARG A 117 4.35 9.03 -10.11
CA ARG A 117 5.67 9.17 -9.51
C ARG A 117 6.79 8.68 -10.43
N ALA A 118 6.62 7.53 -11.07
CA ALA A 118 7.57 6.99 -12.04
C ALA A 118 7.76 7.97 -13.23
N ASN A 119 6.68 8.59 -13.71
CA ASN A 119 6.74 9.62 -14.75
C ASN A 119 7.51 10.86 -14.29
N ALA A 120 7.29 11.32 -13.06
CA ALA A 120 8.05 12.43 -12.48
C ALA A 120 9.55 12.09 -12.35
N ILE A 121 9.90 10.87 -11.95
CA ILE A 121 11.29 10.37 -11.87
C ILE A 121 11.93 10.32 -13.26
N ALA A 122 11.18 9.86 -14.27
CA ALA A 122 11.66 9.78 -15.65
C ALA A 122 11.72 11.14 -16.37
N GLY A 123 11.00 12.15 -15.85
CA GLY A 123 10.87 13.47 -16.49
C GLY A 123 9.98 13.45 -17.75
N GLN A 124 9.25 12.35 -18.00
CA GLN A 124 8.40 12.17 -19.17
C GLN A 124 7.22 11.22 -18.86
N LYS A 125 6.19 11.23 -19.72
CA LYS A 125 5.06 10.29 -19.62
C LYS A 125 5.49 8.91 -20.12
N LEU A 126 6.12 8.15 -19.24
CA LEU A 126 6.73 6.84 -19.49
C LEU A 126 5.81 5.67 -19.13
N CYS A 127 5.08 5.78 -18.04
CA CYS A 127 4.30 4.72 -17.39
C CYS A 127 2.80 5.06 -17.36
N HIS A 128 1.97 4.09 -17.73
CA HIS A 128 0.51 4.15 -17.62
C HIS A 128 0.01 3.31 -16.43
N PRO A 129 -0.97 3.79 -15.63
CA PRO A 129 -1.47 3.07 -14.45
C PRO A 129 -1.92 1.63 -14.75
N ASN A 130 -2.69 1.43 -15.82
CA ASN A 130 -3.20 0.09 -16.18
C ASN A 130 -2.18 -0.73 -16.98
N ASP A 131 -1.75 -0.20 -18.13
CA ASP A 131 -0.91 -0.91 -19.09
C ASP A 131 0.47 -1.29 -18.55
N ASP A 132 1.04 -0.49 -17.62
CA ASP A 132 2.37 -0.72 -17.05
C ASP A 132 2.31 -1.18 -15.59
N ILE A 133 1.69 -0.39 -14.70
CA ILE A 133 1.71 -0.70 -13.25
C ILE A 133 0.83 -1.89 -12.92
N ASN A 134 -0.33 -2.00 -13.58
CA ASN A 134 -1.27 -3.10 -13.44
C ASN A 134 -1.07 -4.22 -14.49
N MET A 135 0.07 -4.23 -15.18
CA MET A 135 0.35 -5.25 -16.20
C MET A 135 0.32 -6.66 -15.60
N SER A 136 -0.42 -7.56 -16.25
CA SER A 136 -0.55 -8.98 -15.86
C SER A 136 -1.27 -9.20 -14.51
N GLN A 137 -2.07 -8.23 -14.04
CA GLN A 137 -2.70 -8.25 -12.71
C GLN A 137 -4.20 -7.93 -12.79
N SER A 138 -4.95 -8.33 -11.75
CA SER A 138 -6.36 -7.97 -11.52
C SER A 138 -6.54 -7.42 -10.10
N SER A 139 -7.52 -6.55 -9.84
CA SER A 139 -7.81 -6.17 -8.44
C SER A 139 -8.10 -7.39 -7.56
N ASN A 140 -8.70 -8.42 -8.16
CA ASN A 140 -9.17 -9.61 -7.46
C ASN A 140 -8.03 -10.56 -7.03
N ASP A 141 -6.84 -10.46 -7.63
CA ASP A 141 -5.64 -11.18 -7.18
C ASP A 141 -4.67 -10.28 -6.41
N THR A 142 -4.61 -8.98 -6.74
CA THR A 142 -3.69 -8.04 -6.11
C THR A 142 -4.08 -7.63 -4.70
N PHE A 143 -5.35 -7.30 -4.44
CA PHE A 143 -5.75 -6.86 -3.10
C PHE A 143 -5.61 -7.99 -2.05
N PRO A 144 -6.07 -9.24 -2.29
CA PRO A 144 -5.78 -10.35 -1.39
C PRO A 144 -4.29 -10.62 -1.18
N THR A 145 -3.48 -10.46 -2.24
CA THR A 145 -2.02 -10.60 -2.13
C THR A 145 -1.43 -9.53 -1.21
N ALA A 146 -1.83 -8.26 -1.37
CA ALA A 146 -1.41 -7.17 -0.51
C ALA A 146 -1.85 -7.40 0.96
N MET A 147 -3.06 -7.92 1.19
CA MET A 147 -3.53 -8.30 2.52
C MET A 147 -2.63 -9.33 3.18
N HIS A 148 -2.25 -10.40 2.46
CA HIS A 148 -1.39 -11.44 2.99
C HIS A 148 0.03 -10.95 3.26
N ILE A 149 0.60 -10.15 2.36
CA ILE A 149 1.91 -9.52 2.56
C ILE A 149 1.89 -8.65 3.83
N ALA A 150 0.88 -7.78 3.96
CA ALA A 150 0.75 -6.90 5.13
C ALA A 150 0.61 -7.70 6.42
N ALA A 151 -0.24 -8.72 6.44
CA ALA A 151 -0.46 -9.54 7.63
C ALA A 151 0.83 -10.26 8.08
N VAL A 152 1.56 -10.89 7.15
CA VAL A 152 2.81 -11.60 7.47
C VAL A 152 3.86 -10.62 8.01
N VAL A 153 4.05 -9.48 7.35
CA VAL A 153 5.01 -8.45 7.78
C VAL A 153 4.68 -7.96 9.19
N GLU A 154 3.41 -7.69 9.49
CA GLU A 154 3.01 -7.20 10.81
C GLU A 154 3.11 -8.26 11.92
N VAL A 155 2.83 -9.53 11.58
CA VAL A 155 3.00 -10.64 12.52
C VAL A 155 4.48 -10.85 12.87
N GLU A 156 5.35 -10.91 11.86
CA GLU A 156 6.78 -11.16 12.03
C GLU A 156 7.49 -9.96 12.67
N ASP A 157 7.23 -8.74 12.20
CA ASP A 157 8.01 -7.56 12.59
C ASP A 157 7.49 -6.87 13.87
N LYS A 158 6.21 -7.08 14.25
CA LYS A 158 5.62 -6.45 15.44
C LYS A 158 5.09 -7.44 16.46
N LEU A 159 4.26 -8.39 16.05
CA LEU A 159 3.56 -9.26 16.99
C LEU A 159 4.49 -10.23 17.71
N PHE A 160 5.30 -11.00 16.98
CA PHE A 160 6.23 -11.95 17.59
C PHE A 160 7.26 -11.26 18.50
N PRO A 161 7.91 -10.14 18.12
CA PRO A 161 8.79 -9.41 19.03
C PRO A 161 8.10 -8.94 20.32
N ALA A 162 6.85 -8.49 20.23
CA ALA A 162 6.09 -8.06 21.42
C ALA A 162 5.75 -9.24 22.34
N ILE A 163 5.40 -10.40 21.77
CA ILE A 163 5.16 -11.63 22.52
C ILE A 163 6.45 -12.11 23.19
N ASP A 164 7.57 -12.11 22.48
CA ASP A 164 8.86 -12.52 23.03
C ASP A 164 9.29 -11.63 24.20
N LEU A 165 9.06 -10.31 24.09
CA LEU A 165 9.31 -9.38 25.20
C LEU A 165 8.46 -9.74 26.43
N LEU A 166 7.17 -10.04 26.23
CA LEU A 166 6.27 -10.42 27.32
C LEU A 166 6.70 -11.75 27.96
N VAL A 167 7.03 -12.76 27.15
CA VAL A 167 7.50 -14.07 27.60
C VAL A 167 8.78 -13.94 28.41
N ASN A 168 9.76 -13.18 27.91
CA ASN A 168 11.03 -12.96 28.60
C ASN A 168 10.83 -12.19 29.91
N THR A 169 9.89 -11.24 29.94
CA THR A 169 9.51 -10.53 31.17
C THR A 169 8.94 -11.48 32.21
N PHE A 170 8.02 -12.38 31.82
CA PHE A 170 7.46 -13.36 32.75
C PHE A 170 8.49 -14.38 33.23
N LYS A 171 9.37 -14.88 32.35
CA LYS A 171 10.46 -15.79 32.75
C LYS A 171 11.40 -15.15 33.77
N ARG A 172 11.72 -13.86 33.59
CA ARG A 172 12.53 -13.11 34.56
C ARG A 172 11.81 -12.99 35.91
N LEU A 173 10.55 -12.58 35.91
CA LEU A 173 9.75 -12.43 37.14
C LEU A 173 9.54 -13.76 37.86
N GLU A 174 9.31 -14.85 37.13
CA GLU A 174 9.24 -16.20 37.67
C GLU A 174 10.52 -16.55 38.45
N LYS A 175 11.68 -16.34 37.84
CA LYS A 175 12.98 -16.57 38.48
C LYS A 175 13.23 -15.66 39.69
N GLU A 176 12.86 -14.38 39.60
CA GLU A 176 13.02 -13.42 40.71
C GLU A 176 12.13 -13.74 41.92
N ASN A 177 11.02 -14.45 41.70
CA ASN A 177 10.08 -14.83 42.75
C ASN A 177 10.16 -16.33 43.10
N GLU A 178 11.25 -16.99 42.69
CA GLU A 178 11.50 -18.39 43.03
C GLU A 178 11.56 -18.57 44.56
N GLY A 179 10.86 -19.58 45.09
CA GLY A 179 10.78 -19.85 46.53
C GLY A 179 9.78 -18.97 47.31
N ILE A 180 9.13 -17.98 46.69
CA ILE A 180 8.10 -17.18 47.34
C ILE A 180 6.78 -17.97 47.43
N VAL A 181 6.42 -18.41 48.64
CA VAL A 181 5.17 -19.14 48.89
C VAL A 181 4.00 -18.17 48.91
N LYS A 182 2.94 -18.51 48.17
CA LYS A 182 1.66 -17.79 48.15
C LYS A 182 0.48 -18.73 48.35
N SER A 183 -0.60 -18.23 48.93
CA SER A 183 -1.86 -18.96 48.98
C SER A 183 -2.47 -19.02 47.58
N GLY A 184 -2.73 -20.24 47.09
CA GLY A 184 -3.57 -20.46 45.91
C GLY A 184 -5.00 -20.05 46.21
N ARG A 185 -5.70 -19.47 45.23
CA ARG A 185 -7.11 -19.06 45.36
C ARG A 185 -7.95 -19.87 44.39
N THR A 186 -8.81 -20.73 44.93
CA THR A 186 -9.78 -21.54 44.18
C THR A 186 -11.03 -21.69 45.04
N HIS A 187 -12.17 -21.13 44.60
CA HIS A 187 -13.48 -21.08 45.29
C HIS A 187 -13.40 -21.18 46.83
#